data_AF-A0A972IM47-F1
#
_entry.id   AF-A0A972IM47-F1
#
_cell.length_a   1.000
_cell.length_b   1.000
_cell.length_c   1.000
_cell.angle_alpha   90.00
_cell.angle_beta   90.00
_cell.angle_gamma   90.00
#
_symmetry.space_group_name_H-M   'P 1'
#
loop_
_entity.id
_entity.type
_entity.pdbx_description
1 polymer ?
#
loop_
_entity_poly.entity_id
_entity_poly.type
_entity_poly.pdbx_seq_one_letter_code
_entity_poly.pdbx_strand_id
1 'polypeptide(L)' 'GIINMGAYGGTAEASKSYFGEPPCETIIAGDINGDCRVDIADVIILLDHWLQSGL' A
#
# COMPACT_ATOMS: atom_id res chain seq x y z
N GLY A 1 25.62 3.29 2.13
CA GLY A 1 24.22 3.47 1.67
C GLY A 1 23.31 3.22 2.86
N ILE A 2 22.18 3.91 2.94
CA ILE A 2 21.17 3.63 3.97
C ILE A 2 20.42 2.37 3.54
N ILE A 3 20.49 1.31 4.34
CA ILE A 3 19.75 0.06 4.09
C ILE A 3 18.39 0.23 4.77
N ASN A 4 17.30 0.18 4.01
CA ASN A 4 15.96 0.28 4.59
C ASN A 4 15.67 -0.97 5.43
N MET A 5 15.26 -0.79 6.69
CA MET A 5 15.07 -1.87 7.70
C MET A 5 13.61 -2.36 7.82
N GLY A 6 12.79 -2.19 6.78
CA GLY A 6 11.43 -2.75 6.75
C GLY A 6 11.46 -4.29 6.72
N ALA A 7 10.27 -4.93 6.67
CA ALA A 7 10.14 -6.40 6.66
C ALA A 7 10.99 -7.11 5.57
N TYR A 8 11.33 -6.40 4.49
CA TYR A 8 12.16 -6.87 3.38
C TYR A 8 13.56 -6.24 3.35
N GLY A 9 14.08 -5.76 4.49
CA GLY A 9 15.36 -5.07 4.54
C GLY A 9 16.52 -5.91 4.00
N GLY A 10 17.31 -5.33 3.10
CA GLY A 10 18.47 -5.98 2.49
C GLY A 10 18.15 -6.94 1.34
N THR A 11 16.89 -7.05 0.91
CA THR A 11 16.51 -7.83 -0.28
C THR A 11 16.21 -6.93 -1.49
N ALA A 12 15.97 -7.52 -2.66
CA ALA A 12 15.58 -6.79 -3.88
C ALA A 12 14.17 -6.18 -3.78
N GLU A 13 13.40 -6.58 -2.78
CA GLU A 13 12.03 -6.17 -2.46
C GLU A 13 12.01 -5.02 -1.46
N ALA A 14 13.16 -4.68 -0.86
CA ALA A 14 13.30 -3.49 -0.04
C ALA A 14 12.86 -2.26 -0.84
N SER A 15 11.97 -1.45 -0.23
CA SER A 15 11.49 -0.18 -0.79
C SER A 15 10.68 -0.26 -2.08
N LYS A 16 10.25 -1.44 -2.51
CA LYS A 16 9.19 -1.53 -3.53
C LYS A 16 7.86 -1.12 -2.90
N SER A 17 7.10 -0.26 -3.56
CA SER A 17 5.68 -0.18 -3.22
C SER A 17 5.01 -1.49 -3.64
N TYR A 18 3.96 -1.87 -2.92
CA TYR A 18 3.19 -3.07 -3.22
C TYR A 18 2.46 -2.98 -4.57
N PHE A 19 2.35 -1.78 -5.15
CA PHE A 19 1.50 -1.48 -6.30
C PHE A 19 2.28 -1.08 -7.57
N GLY A 20 3.62 -1.16 -7.56
CA GLY A 20 4.47 -0.89 -8.72
C GLY A 20 4.74 0.60 -8.99
N GLU A 21 4.14 1.50 -8.22
CA GLU A 21 4.38 2.95 -8.24
C GLU A 21 5.41 3.36 -7.17
N PRO A 22 6.04 4.55 -7.21
CA PRO A 22 6.80 5.06 -6.07
C PRO A 22 5.91 5.18 -4.82
N PRO A 23 6.44 4.96 -3.60
CA PRO A 23 5.67 5.20 -2.38
C PRO A 23 5.31 6.69 -2.26
N CYS A 24 4.10 6.99 -1.77
CA CYS A 24 3.67 8.36 -1.50
C CYS A 24 4.57 9.02 -0.45
N GLU A 25 4.93 10.29 -0.67
CA GLU A 25 5.75 11.05 0.28
C GLU A 25 5.02 11.34 1.60
N THR A 26 3.69 11.31 1.57
CA THR A 26 2.81 11.54 2.72
C THR A 26 1.84 10.37 2.84
N ILE A 27 1.54 9.97 4.08
CA ILE A 27 0.50 8.98 4.36
C ILE A 27 -0.86 9.61 4.08
N ILE A 28 -1.60 9.04 3.13
CA ILE A 28 -2.96 9.45 2.79
C ILE A 28 -3.90 8.36 3.34
N ALA A 29 -4.69 8.69 4.35
CA ALA A 29 -5.64 7.74 4.91
C ALA A 29 -6.72 7.41 3.86
N GLY A 30 -6.92 6.11 3.59
CA GLY A 30 -7.90 5.64 2.61
C GLY A 30 -7.35 5.37 1.21
N ASP A 31 -6.08 5.70 0.95
CA ASP A 31 -5.33 5.22 -0.22
C ASP A 31 -4.91 3.76 0.04
N ILE A 32 -5.79 2.85 -0.34
CA ILE A 32 -5.61 1.41 -0.11
C ILE A 32 -4.72 0.82 -1.20
N ASN A 33 -4.80 1.35 -2.42
CA ASN A 33 -4.06 0.86 -3.59
C ASN A 33 -2.69 1.55 -3.81
N GLY A 34 -2.28 2.44 -2.92
CA GLY A 34 -0.96 3.09 -2.90
C GLY A 34 -0.66 3.95 -4.12
N ASP A 35 -1.66 4.53 -4.79
CA ASP A 35 -1.50 5.36 -5.99
C ASP A 35 -1.45 6.88 -5.70
N CYS A 36 -1.39 7.24 -4.41
CA CYS A 36 -1.35 8.60 -3.88
C CYS A 36 -2.61 9.42 -4.17
N ARG A 37 -3.74 8.76 -4.44
CA ARG A 37 -5.05 9.34 -4.60
C ARG A 37 -6.03 8.59 -3.70
N VAL A 38 -7.18 9.21 -3.45
CA VAL A 38 -8.32 8.52 -2.85
C VAL A 38 -9.46 8.66 -3.83
N ASP A 39 -9.82 7.55 -4.48
CA ASP A 39 -10.87 7.53 -5.48
C ASP A 39 -11.70 6.25 -5.45
N ILE A 40 -12.41 5.97 -6.54
CA ILE A 40 -13.31 4.81 -6.61
C ILE A 40 -12.55 3.48 -6.57
N ALA A 41 -11.28 3.44 -6.98
CA ALA A 41 -10.46 2.24 -6.94
C ALA A 41 -10.28 1.74 -5.49
N ASP A 42 -10.03 2.66 -4.54
CA ASP A 42 -9.93 2.33 -3.12
C ASP A 42 -11.25 1.78 -2.57
N VAL A 43 -12.36 2.41 -2.95
CA VAL A 43 -13.70 1.96 -2.54
C VAL A 43 -13.98 0.55 -3.06
N ILE A 44 -13.57 0.22 -4.28
CA ILE A 44 -13.75 -1.12 -4.84
C ILE A 44 -12.98 -2.17 -4.03
N ILE A 45 -11.73 -1.89 -3.66
CA ILE A 45 -10.93 -2.81 -2.82
C ILE A 45 -11.57 -2.95 -1.43
N LEU A 46 -12.00 -1.85 -0.82
CA LEU A 46 -12.70 -1.88 0.46
C LEU A 46 -13.95 -2.75 0.39
N LEU A 47 -14.75 -2.61 -0.66
CA LEU A 47 -16.00 -3.37 -0.85
C LEU A 47 -15.76 -4.85 -1.11
N ASP A 48 -14.68 -5.23 -1.81
CA ASP A 48 -14.32 -6.63 -2.06
C ASP A 48 -14.03 -7.39 -0.76
N HIS A 49 -13.46 -6.69 0.23
CA HIS A 49 -13.11 -7.25 1.53
C HIS A 49 -14.08 -6.84 2.66
N TRP A 50 -15.13 -6.07 2.35
CA TRP A 50 -16.04 -5.55 3.36
C TRP A 50 -16.76 -6.70 4.08
N LEU A 51 -16.66 -6.74 5.41
CA LEU A 51 -17.24 -7.78 6.27
C LEU A 51 -16.73 -9.21 5.99
N GLN A 52 -15.62 -9.39 5.27
CA GLN A 52 -15.12 -10.70 4.86
C GLN A 52 -14.86 -11.67 6.03
N SER A 53 -14.42 -11.15 7.18
CA SER A 53 -14.15 -11.94 8.40
C SER A 53 -15.19 -11.70 9.51
N GLY A 54 -16.40 -11.26 9.16
CA GLY A 54 -17.44 -10.81 10.09
C GLY A 54 -18.32 -11.91 10.73
N LEU A 55 -17.84 -13.15 10.85
CA LEU A 55 -18.51 -14.27 11.53
C LEU A 55 -17.60 -14.90 12.59
#